data_AF-A0A538K5Y3-F1
#
_entry.id   AF-A0A538K5Y3-F1
#
_cell.length_a   1.000
_cell.length_b   1.000
_cell.length_c   1.000
_cell.angle_alpha   90.00
_cell.angle_beta   90.00
_cell.angle_gamma   90.00
#
_symmetry.space_group_name_H-M   'P 1'
#
loop_
_entity.id
_entity.type
_entity.pdbx_description
1 polymer ?
#
loop_
_entity_poly.entity_id
_entity_poly.type
_entity_poly.pdbx_seq_one_letter_code
_entity_poly.pdbx_strand_id
1 'polypeptide(L)'
;MATIESSRELLVHKLGAALKMEETTLKVLEIFSEKASDSNLQLRLEQQQREKQQQIHNLHRAFQALGEEGEARPSLIVDALEEEGTRMIERVDDGLVDSVILDGVIEAASHEIATYNELIIKAETIDQEDLVPLFQENLEQKEQALDEALKTAEQVSYQLAKQSL
;
A
#
# COMPACT_ATOMS: atom_id res chain seq x y z
N MET A 1 -16.41 -21.14 17.20
CA MET A 1 -15.66 -20.54 18.33
C MET A 1 -14.79 -19.44 17.73
N ALA A 2 -14.52 -18.37 18.48
CA ALA A 2 -13.64 -17.29 18.00
C ALA A 2 -12.19 -17.81 17.92
N THR A 3 -11.42 -17.37 16.93
CA THR A 3 -9.99 -17.71 16.77
C THR A 3 -9.06 -16.56 17.17
N ILE A 4 -9.63 -15.41 17.52
CA ILE A 4 -8.94 -14.22 18.04
C ILE A 4 -9.74 -13.79 19.27
N GLU A 5 -9.11 -13.82 20.43
CA GLU A 5 -9.78 -13.70 21.74
C GLU A 5 -9.30 -12.47 22.52
N SER A 6 -8.23 -11.80 22.09
CA SER A 6 -7.66 -10.63 22.78
C SER A 6 -7.31 -9.48 21.84
N SER A 7 -7.23 -8.25 22.40
CA SER A 7 -6.77 -7.07 21.64
C SER A 7 -5.35 -7.22 21.13
N ARG A 8 -4.49 -7.93 21.88
CA ARG A 8 -3.12 -8.26 21.45
C ARG A 8 -3.14 -9.21 20.25
N GLU A 9 -3.92 -10.29 20.30
CA GLU A 9 -4.07 -11.19 19.14
C GLU A 9 -4.64 -10.46 17.92
N LEU A 10 -5.58 -9.54 18.13
CA LEU A 10 -6.11 -8.73 17.04
C LEU A 10 -5.06 -7.79 16.44
N LEU A 11 -4.20 -7.17 17.26
CA LEU A 11 -3.06 -6.37 16.78
C LEU A 11 -2.10 -7.23 15.95
N VAL A 12 -1.69 -8.40 16.47
CA VAL A 12 -0.76 -9.31 15.77
C VAL A 12 -1.37 -9.80 14.45
N HIS A 13 -2.65 -10.14 14.45
CA HIS A 13 -3.36 -10.53 13.23
C HIS A 13 -3.38 -9.40 12.19
N LYS A 14 -3.68 -8.18 12.63
CA LYS A 14 -3.70 -6.99 11.75
C LYS A 14 -2.31 -6.61 11.25
N LEU A 15 -1.27 -6.79 12.07
CA LEU A 15 0.12 -6.59 11.67
C LEU A 15 0.52 -7.58 10.57
N GLY A 16 0.08 -8.84 10.67
CA GLY A 16 0.28 -9.82 9.59
C GLY A 16 -0.49 -9.50 8.32
N ALA A 17 -1.69 -8.94 8.43
CA ALA A 17 -2.45 -8.46 7.28
C ALA A 17 -1.75 -7.26 6.60
N ALA A 18 -1.15 -6.36 7.38
CA ALA A 18 -0.35 -5.25 6.87
C ALA A 18 0.94 -5.73 6.19
N LEU A 19 1.58 -6.79 6.71
CA LEU A 19 2.74 -7.40 6.05
C LEU A 19 2.36 -7.99 4.68
N LYS A 20 1.27 -8.76 4.61
CA LYS A 20 0.72 -9.26 3.33
C LYS A 20 0.39 -8.12 2.37
N MET A 21 -0.20 -7.04 2.89
CA MET A 21 -0.52 -5.83 2.12
C MET A 21 0.74 -5.28 1.46
N GLU A 22 1.79 -4.98 2.22
CA GLU A 22 3.03 -4.40 1.69
C GLU A 22 3.75 -5.33 0.71
N GLU A 23 3.85 -6.63 1.01
CA GLU A 23 4.47 -7.62 0.12
C GLU A 23 3.73 -7.77 -1.21
N THR A 24 2.40 -7.70 -1.19
CA THR A 24 1.58 -7.88 -2.41
C THR A 24 1.63 -6.63 -3.26
N THR A 25 1.43 -5.47 -2.66
CA THR A 25 1.48 -4.19 -3.35
C THR A 25 2.90 -3.85 -3.84
N LEU A 26 3.96 -4.37 -3.22
CA LEU A 26 5.32 -4.30 -3.78
C LEU A 26 5.40 -4.98 -5.16
N LYS A 27 4.84 -6.18 -5.30
CA LYS A 27 4.79 -6.90 -6.58
C LYS A 27 3.94 -6.16 -7.62
N VAL A 28 2.82 -5.57 -7.18
CA VAL A 28 1.97 -4.75 -8.06
C VAL A 28 2.75 -3.53 -8.56
N LEU A 29 3.52 -2.85 -7.71
CA LEU A 29 4.36 -1.73 -8.13
C LEU A 29 5.46 -2.14 -9.13
N GLU A 30 5.99 -3.36 -9.04
CA GLU A 30 6.92 -3.90 -10.04
C GLU A 30 6.23 -4.02 -11.40
N ILE A 31 5.03 -4.61 -11.44
CA ILE A 31 4.22 -4.71 -12.67
C ILE A 31 3.87 -3.32 -13.21
N PHE A 32 3.44 -2.38 -12.36
CA PHE A 32 3.10 -1.03 -12.77
C PHE A 32 4.32 -0.28 -13.33
N SER A 33 5.49 -0.43 -12.70
CA SER A 33 6.73 0.19 -13.18
C SER A 33 7.11 -0.31 -14.59
N GLU A 34 6.95 -1.60 -14.85
CA GLU A 34 7.20 -2.18 -16.18
C GLU A 34 6.19 -1.72 -17.25
N LYS A 35 4.96 -1.40 -16.85
CA LYS A 35 3.87 -1.03 -17.75
C LYS A 35 3.74 0.47 -17.98
N ALA A 36 4.23 1.27 -17.04
CA ALA A 36 4.15 2.72 -17.15
C ALA A 36 4.90 3.23 -18.39
N SER A 37 4.30 4.18 -19.09
CA SER A 37 4.89 4.78 -20.30
C SER A 37 5.61 6.10 -20.01
N ASP A 38 5.14 6.85 -18.99
CA ASP A 38 5.78 8.07 -18.52
C ASP A 38 6.99 7.77 -17.62
N SER A 39 8.16 8.31 -18.01
CA SER A 39 9.40 8.07 -17.27
C SER A 39 9.42 8.70 -15.87
N ASN A 40 8.68 9.78 -15.61
CA ASN A 40 8.60 10.33 -14.25
C ASN A 40 7.73 9.44 -13.36
N LEU A 41 6.65 8.87 -13.90
CA LEU A 41 5.83 7.89 -13.20
C LEU A 41 6.65 6.65 -12.86
N GLN A 42 7.42 6.10 -13.81
CA GLN A 42 8.33 4.98 -13.56
C GLN A 42 9.29 5.26 -12.40
N LEU A 43 9.97 6.42 -12.42
CA LEU A 43 10.91 6.81 -11.36
C LEU A 43 10.24 6.93 -9.99
N ARG A 44 8.99 7.42 -9.93
CA ARG A 44 8.21 7.49 -8.68
C ARG A 44 7.85 6.09 -8.18
N LEU A 45 7.43 5.19 -9.06
CA LEU A 45 7.10 3.80 -8.69
C LEU A 45 8.34 3.05 -8.16
N GLU A 46 9.51 3.24 -8.78
CA GLU A 46 10.79 2.69 -8.28
C GLU A 46 11.15 3.24 -6.88
N GLN A 47 10.87 4.52 -6.62
CA GLN A 47 11.07 5.10 -5.29
C GLN A 47 10.11 4.48 -4.27
N GLN A 48 8.83 4.33 -4.62
CA GLN A 48 7.84 3.68 -3.76
C GLN A 48 8.20 2.21 -3.47
N GLN A 49 8.77 1.48 -4.44
CA GLN A 49 9.28 0.12 -4.19
C GLN A 49 10.35 0.07 -3.10
N ARG A 50 11.27 1.05 -3.07
CA ARG A 50 12.29 1.16 -2.01
C ARG A 50 11.67 1.49 -0.65
N GLU A 51 10.71 2.41 -0.63
CA GLU A 51 9.96 2.76 0.58
C GLU A 51 9.21 1.55 1.13
N LYS A 52 8.58 0.74 0.27
CA LYS A 52 7.92 -0.52 0.65
C LYS A 52 8.86 -1.52 1.30
N GLN A 53 10.07 -1.68 0.79
CA GLN A 53 11.06 -2.56 1.41
C GLN A 53 11.41 -2.10 2.84
N GLN A 54 11.52 -0.79 3.06
CA GLN A 54 11.69 -0.22 4.40
C GLN A 54 10.44 -0.42 5.27
N GLN A 55 9.23 -0.26 4.72
CA GLN A 55 7.98 -0.47 5.44
C GLN A 55 7.83 -1.92 5.91
N ILE A 56 8.14 -2.89 5.05
CA ILE A 56 8.20 -4.32 5.39
C ILE A 56 9.20 -4.57 6.53
N HIS A 57 10.38 -3.93 6.46
CA HIS A 57 11.36 -4.02 7.54
C HIS A 57 10.82 -3.47 8.87
N ASN A 58 10.13 -2.33 8.85
CA ASN A 58 9.47 -1.77 10.02
C ASN A 58 8.39 -2.70 10.60
N LEU A 59 7.59 -3.36 9.76
CA LEU A 59 6.61 -4.35 10.21
C LEU A 59 7.27 -5.56 10.88
N HIS A 60 8.39 -6.06 10.33
CA HIS A 60 9.17 -7.12 10.98
C HIS A 60 9.77 -6.70 12.32
N ARG A 61 10.23 -5.45 12.44
CA ARG A 61 10.68 -4.89 13.74
C ARG A 61 9.54 -4.85 14.75
N ALA A 62 8.32 -4.51 14.31
CA ALA A 62 7.15 -4.52 15.18
C ALA A 62 6.79 -5.94 15.65
N PHE A 63 6.88 -6.95 14.77
CA PHE A 63 6.73 -8.36 15.18
C PHE A 63 7.76 -8.78 16.21
N GLN A 64 9.04 -8.43 16.01
CA GLN A 64 10.12 -8.73 16.96
C GLN A 64 9.88 -8.08 18.32
N ALA A 65 9.44 -6.82 18.36
CA ALA A 65 9.11 -6.12 19.60
C ALA A 65 7.95 -6.77 20.36
N LEU A 66 6.99 -7.36 19.63
CA LEU A 66 5.87 -8.11 20.22
C LEU A 66 6.26 -9.54 20.64
N GLY A 67 7.45 -10.03 20.27
CA GLY A 67 7.87 -11.42 20.51
C GLY A 67 7.11 -12.44 19.65
N GLU A 68 6.63 -12.02 18.49
CA GLU A 68 5.82 -12.83 17.56
C GLU A 68 6.61 -13.19 16.30
N GLU A 69 6.26 -14.30 15.68
CA GLU A 69 6.80 -14.66 14.37
C GLU A 69 6.15 -13.77 13.29
N GLY A 70 6.99 -13.18 12.43
CA GLY A 70 6.57 -12.25 11.38
C GLY A 70 5.86 -12.94 10.22
N GLU A 71 4.66 -13.45 10.47
CA GLU A 71 3.86 -14.16 9.48
C GLU A 71 2.86 -13.24 8.77
N ALA A 72 2.94 -13.19 7.45
CA ALA A 72 1.92 -12.57 6.61
C ALA A 72 0.58 -13.32 6.75
N ARG A 73 -0.52 -12.56 6.83
CA ARG A 73 -1.89 -13.11 6.94
C ARG A 73 -2.70 -12.76 5.69
N PRO A 74 -3.55 -13.67 5.17
CA PRO A 74 -4.38 -13.39 3.99
C PRO A 74 -5.23 -12.12 4.14
N SER A 75 -5.37 -11.37 3.05
CA SER A 75 -6.19 -10.16 3.01
C SER A 75 -6.96 -10.07 1.69
N LEU A 76 -8.28 -10.30 1.76
CA LEU A 76 -9.17 -10.25 0.60
C LEU A 76 -9.19 -8.88 -0.07
N ILE A 77 -8.99 -7.80 0.70
CA ILE A 77 -8.99 -6.44 0.18
C ILE A 77 -7.75 -6.23 -0.71
N VAL A 78 -6.59 -6.66 -0.22
CA VAL A 78 -5.32 -6.52 -0.93
C VAL A 78 -5.31 -7.38 -2.19
N ASP A 79 -5.79 -8.63 -2.09
CA ASP A 79 -5.88 -9.51 -3.26
C ASP A 79 -6.81 -8.92 -4.33
N ALA A 80 -7.91 -8.26 -3.94
CA ALA A 80 -8.81 -7.58 -4.87
C ALA A 80 -8.19 -6.34 -5.52
N LEU A 81 -7.38 -5.56 -4.77
CA LEU A 81 -6.66 -4.39 -5.32
C LEU A 81 -5.62 -4.82 -6.38
N GLU A 82 -4.88 -5.91 -6.11
CA GLU A 82 -3.96 -6.51 -7.08
C GLU A 82 -4.70 -6.96 -8.35
N GLU A 83 -5.82 -7.67 -8.17
CA GLU A 83 -6.63 -8.19 -9.29
C GLU A 83 -7.23 -7.05 -10.13
N GLU A 84 -7.78 -6.01 -9.51
CA GLU A 84 -8.37 -4.88 -10.21
C GLU A 84 -7.32 -4.12 -11.03
N GLY A 85 -6.21 -3.73 -10.41
CA GLY A 85 -5.15 -2.98 -11.08
C GLY A 85 -4.53 -3.73 -12.25
N THR A 86 -4.22 -5.01 -12.07
CA THR A 86 -3.60 -5.83 -13.14
C THR A 86 -4.58 -6.12 -14.28
N ARG A 87 -5.84 -6.43 -14.00
CA ARG A 87 -6.85 -6.66 -15.05
C ARG A 87 -7.21 -5.41 -15.81
N MET A 88 -7.27 -4.24 -15.15
CA MET A 88 -7.60 -3.01 -15.84
C MET A 88 -6.52 -2.62 -16.84
N ILE A 89 -5.23 -2.83 -16.53
CA ILE A 89 -4.13 -2.63 -17.48
C ILE A 89 -4.32 -3.47 -18.75
N GLU A 90 -4.81 -4.71 -18.64
CA GLU A 90 -5.06 -5.59 -19.79
C GLU A 90 -6.28 -5.20 -20.63
N ARG A 91 -7.17 -4.35 -20.10
CA ARG A 91 -8.47 -4.00 -20.70
C ARG A 91 -8.51 -2.64 -21.37
N VAL A 92 -7.51 -1.80 -21.13
CA VAL A 92 -7.46 -0.43 -21.65
C VAL A 92 -6.45 -0.31 -22.79
N ASP A 93 -6.63 0.69 -23.65
CA ASP A 93 -5.64 1.04 -24.66
C ASP A 93 -4.36 1.58 -24.01
N ASP A 94 -3.21 1.44 -24.68
CA ASP A 94 -1.89 1.86 -24.17
C ASP A 94 -1.88 3.31 -23.65
N GLY A 95 -2.64 4.22 -24.30
CA GLY A 95 -2.75 5.62 -23.88
C GLY A 95 -3.43 5.83 -22.52
N LEU A 96 -4.15 4.83 -22.00
CA LEU A 96 -4.86 4.89 -20.72
C LEU A 96 -4.13 4.14 -19.60
N VAL A 97 -3.07 3.38 -19.90
CA VAL A 97 -2.35 2.54 -18.94
C VAL A 97 -1.81 3.35 -17.77
N ASP A 98 -1.19 4.50 -18.01
CA ASP A 98 -0.66 5.36 -16.94
C ASP A 98 -1.77 5.91 -16.03
N SER A 99 -2.96 6.16 -16.57
CA SER A 99 -4.13 6.57 -15.77
C SER A 99 -4.59 5.43 -14.86
N VAL A 100 -4.69 4.20 -15.39
CA VAL A 100 -5.07 3.03 -14.61
C VAL A 100 -4.04 2.71 -13.51
N ILE A 101 -2.75 2.84 -13.81
CA ILE A 101 -1.68 2.69 -12.83
C ILE A 101 -1.86 3.68 -11.68
N LEU A 102 -2.12 4.96 -12.00
CA LEU A 102 -2.33 6.00 -10.99
C LEU A 102 -3.56 5.72 -10.12
N ASP A 103 -4.66 5.27 -10.72
CA ASP A 103 -5.85 4.86 -9.98
C ASP A 103 -5.52 3.72 -8.99
N GLY A 104 -4.82 2.69 -9.45
CA GLY A 104 -4.38 1.58 -8.60
C GLY A 104 -3.46 2.00 -7.46
N VAL A 105 -2.55 2.96 -7.70
CA VAL A 105 -1.69 3.54 -6.66
C VAL A 105 -2.51 4.32 -5.63
N ILE A 106 -3.49 5.11 -6.06
CA ILE A 106 -4.38 5.89 -5.18
C ILE A 106 -5.21 4.96 -4.29
N GLU A 107 -5.81 3.92 -4.87
CA GLU A 107 -6.63 2.94 -4.15
C GLU A 107 -5.81 2.16 -3.11
N ALA A 108 -4.63 1.67 -3.51
CA ALA A 108 -3.71 0.99 -2.60
C ALA A 108 -3.26 1.91 -1.46
N ALA A 109 -2.77 3.12 -1.77
CA ALA A 109 -2.29 4.05 -0.75
C ALA A 109 -3.39 4.45 0.25
N SER A 110 -4.63 4.63 -0.21
CA SER A 110 -5.77 4.91 0.66
C SER A 110 -6.04 3.77 1.65
N HIS A 111 -5.97 2.52 1.20
CA HIS A 111 -6.11 1.36 2.06
C HIS A 111 -4.94 1.22 3.05
N GLU A 112 -3.71 1.51 2.60
CA GLU A 112 -2.51 1.46 3.42
C GLU A 112 -2.56 2.50 4.55
N ILE A 113 -2.94 3.74 4.25
CA ILE A 113 -3.15 4.82 5.24
C ILE A 113 -4.17 4.39 6.29
N ALA A 114 -5.31 3.85 5.87
CA ALA A 114 -6.32 3.36 6.81
C ALA A 114 -5.76 2.23 7.69
N THR A 115 -5.00 1.31 7.11
CA THR A 115 -4.39 0.17 7.81
C THR A 115 -3.36 0.65 8.85
N TYR A 116 -2.49 1.59 8.52
CA TYR A 116 -1.51 2.11 9.48
C TYR A 116 -2.18 2.90 10.62
N ASN A 117 -3.22 3.68 10.33
CA ASN A 117 -4.02 4.32 11.38
C ASN A 117 -4.67 3.28 12.31
N GLU A 118 -5.22 2.18 11.78
CA GLU A 118 -5.74 1.09 12.59
C GLU A 118 -4.67 0.46 13.48
N LEU A 119 -3.44 0.26 12.97
CA LEU A 119 -2.33 -0.31 13.74
C LEU A 119 -1.88 0.61 14.88
N ILE A 120 -1.76 1.92 14.61
CA ILE A 120 -1.40 2.93 15.63
C ILE A 120 -2.43 2.91 16.76
N ILE A 121 -3.72 3.05 16.44
CA ILE A 121 -4.80 3.04 17.43
C ILE A 121 -4.75 1.75 18.28
N LYS A 122 -4.54 0.59 17.64
CA LYS A 122 -4.48 -0.70 18.35
C LYS A 122 -3.26 -0.79 19.26
N ALA A 123 -2.10 -0.34 18.81
CA ALA A 123 -0.87 -0.34 19.61
C ALA A 123 -1.00 0.54 20.85
N GLU A 124 -1.53 1.76 20.68
CA GLU A 124 -1.81 2.68 21.80
C GLU A 124 -2.83 2.08 22.78
N THR A 125 -3.88 1.42 22.28
CA THR A 125 -4.94 0.83 23.12
C THR A 125 -4.44 -0.27 24.06
N ILE A 126 -3.30 -0.90 23.77
CA ILE A 126 -2.73 -1.99 24.59
C ILE A 126 -1.36 -1.65 25.19
N ASP A 127 -1.07 -0.35 25.33
CA ASP A 127 0.17 0.18 25.91
C ASP A 127 1.46 -0.29 25.19
N GLN A 128 1.39 -0.49 23.86
CA GLN A 128 2.53 -0.85 23.00
C GLN A 128 3.01 0.37 22.20
N GLU A 129 3.17 1.51 22.88
CA GLU A 129 3.52 2.80 22.25
C GLU A 129 4.88 2.78 21.53
N ASP A 130 5.80 1.88 21.92
CA ASP A 130 7.10 1.71 21.26
C ASP A 130 6.97 1.30 19.78
N LEU A 131 5.82 0.78 19.34
CA LEU A 131 5.54 0.42 17.95
C LEU A 131 5.08 1.61 17.11
N VAL A 132 4.49 2.64 17.75
CA VAL A 132 3.83 3.76 17.07
C VAL A 132 4.78 4.50 16.12
N PRO A 133 6.06 4.78 16.48
CA PRO A 133 6.98 5.44 15.55
C PRO A 133 7.22 4.67 14.25
N LEU A 134 7.22 3.33 14.30
CA LEU A 134 7.40 2.49 13.10
C LEU A 134 6.19 2.60 12.16
N PHE A 135 4.99 2.62 12.72
CA PHE A 135 3.76 2.74 11.94
C PHE A 135 3.53 4.16 11.44
N GLN A 136 3.92 5.18 12.21
CA GLN A 136 3.89 6.59 11.79
C GLN A 136 4.83 6.86 10.62
N GLU A 137 6.07 6.35 10.68
CA GLU A 137 7.01 6.48 9.56
C GLU A 137 6.43 5.89 8.27
N ASN A 138 5.81 4.70 8.35
CA ASN A 138 5.15 4.10 7.19
C ASN A 138 3.94 4.92 6.74
N LEU A 139 3.11 5.40 7.67
CA LEU A 139 1.93 6.22 7.39
C LEU A 139 2.30 7.50 6.62
N GLU A 140 3.29 8.25 7.10
CA GLU A 140 3.72 9.51 6.48
C GLU A 140 4.18 9.30 5.03
N GLN A 141 4.91 8.22 4.77
CA GLN A 141 5.32 7.85 3.40
C GLN A 141 4.10 7.57 2.50
N LYS A 142 3.05 6.94 3.03
CA LYS A 142 1.83 6.65 2.26
C LYS A 142 0.98 7.89 2.00
N GLU A 143 0.89 8.79 2.97
CA GLU A 143 0.22 10.08 2.79
C GLU A 143 0.90 10.90 1.69
N GLN A 144 2.24 10.94 1.69
CA GLN A 144 3.01 11.59 0.63
C GLN A 144 2.77 10.91 -0.73
N ALA A 145 2.85 9.59 -0.80
CA ALA A 145 2.61 8.82 -2.02
C ALA A 145 1.22 9.08 -2.61
N LEU A 146 0.18 9.16 -1.76
CA LEU A 146 -1.19 9.45 -2.17
C LEU A 146 -1.32 10.87 -2.73
N ASP A 147 -0.78 11.89 -2.04
CA ASP A 147 -0.82 13.28 -2.50
C ASP A 147 -0.13 13.45 -3.86
N GLU A 148 1.03 12.82 -4.05
CA GLU A 148 1.76 12.84 -5.32
C GLU A 148 1.01 12.13 -6.45
N ALA A 149 0.41 10.97 -6.16
CA ALA A 149 -0.37 10.20 -7.13
C ALA A 149 -1.62 10.98 -7.57
N LEU A 150 -2.36 11.60 -6.64
CA LEU A 150 -3.54 12.42 -6.94
C LEU A 150 -3.20 13.59 -7.86
N LYS A 151 -2.10 14.32 -7.58
CA LYS A 151 -1.63 15.43 -8.42
C LYS A 151 -1.28 14.97 -9.83
N THR A 152 -0.65 13.81 -9.95
CA THR A 152 -0.25 13.25 -11.24
C THR A 152 -1.47 12.75 -12.01
N ALA A 153 -2.42 12.10 -11.33
CA ALA A 153 -3.68 11.61 -11.92
C ALA A 153 -4.53 12.76 -12.48
N GLU A 154 -4.61 13.90 -11.78
CA GLU A 154 -5.29 15.09 -12.26
C GLU A 154 -4.67 15.60 -13.58
N GLN A 155 -3.33 15.68 -13.63
CA GLN A 155 -2.61 16.12 -14.83
C GLN A 155 -2.83 15.18 -16.02
N VAL A 156 -2.69 13.86 -15.80
CA VAL A 156 -2.89 12.83 -16.84
C VAL A 156 -4.33 12.85 -17.34
N SER A 157 -5.31 12.89 -16.44
CA SER A 157 -6.74 12.95 -16.80
C SER A 157 -7.06 14.17 -17.67
N TYR A 158 -6.50 15.34 -17.35
CA TYR A 158 -6.70 16.56 -18.12
C TYR A 158 -6.08 16.48 -19.53
N GLN A 159 -4.92 15.82 -19.65
CA GLN A 159 -4.26 15.60 -20.94
C GLN A 159 -5.06 14.64 -21.83
N LEU A 160 -5.55 13.53 -21.28
CA LEU A 160 -6.37 12.54 -21.99
C LEU A 160 -7.70 13.13 -22.48
N ALA A 161 -8.35 13.94 -21.65
CA ALA A 161 -9.60 14.62 -22.03
C ALA A 161 -9.40 15.56 -23.23
N LYS A 162 -8.26 16.26 -23.31
CA LYS A 162 -7.93 17.15 -24.43
C LYS A 162 -7.62 16.42 -25.73
N GLN A 163 -7.09 15.21 -25.65
CA GLN A 163 -6.76 14.38 -26.82
C GLN A 163 -7.99 13.67 -27.39
N SER A 164 -9.05 13.54 -26.60
CA SER A 164 -10.31 12.88 -26.97
C SER A 164 -11.37 13.83 -27.55
N LEU A 165 -11.04 15.11 -27.72
CA LEU A 165 -11.89 16.17 -28.28
C LEU A 165 -11.35 16.62 -29.65
#